data_AF-A0A2E6SFD3-F1
#
_entry.id   AF-A0A2E6SFD3-F1
#
_cell.length_a   1.000
_cell.length_b   1.000
_cell.length_c   1.000
_cell.angle_alpha   90.00
_cell.angle_beta   90.00
_cell.angle_gamma   90.00
#
_symmetry.space_group_name_H-M   'P 1'
#
loop_
_entity.id
_entity.type
_entity.pdbx_description
1 polymer ?
#
loop_
_entity_poly.entity_id
_entity_poly.type
_entity_poly.pdbx_seq_one_letter_code
_entity_poly.pdbx_strand_id
1 'polypeptide(L)'
;MNLKKKIQSGFTMIEIMVVVVIVAILAVIALPTYFDLVSSGYASEARTVMSNVSNASKMYYQEKGEWPSEIDQLERAGKLDVERSTKLKWSFDIALSDQGGRITATSTEEMSGGAGKVVVYDADNGRFSGYGSPEEE
;
A
#
# COMPACT_ATOMS: atom_id res chain seq x y z
N MET A 1 62.83 -25.87 8.10
CA MET A 1 61.78 -24.82 8.18
C MET A 1 60.61 -25.37 9.00
N ASN A 2 60.43 -24.90 10.23
CA ASN A 2 59.30 -25.33 11.07
C ASN A 2 58.05 -24.52 10.71
N LEU A 3 57.07 -25.14 10.04
CA LEU A 3 55.76 -24.53 9.82
C LEU A 3 54.98 -24.50 11.15
N LYS A 4 54.76 -23.31 11.71
CA LYS A 4 53.78 -23.12 12.78
C LYS A 4 52.38 -23.42 12.24
N LYS A 5 51.79 -24.54 12.68
CA LYS A 5 50.40 -24.90 12.40
C LYS A 5 49.50 -23.87 13.09
N LYS A 6 48.85 -22.98 12.33
CA LYS A 6 47.81 -22.10 12.88
C LYS A 6 46.65 -22.97 13.34
N ILE A 7 46.33 -22.94 14.63
CA ILE A 7 45.12 -23.56 15.17
C ILE A 7 43.94 -22.75 14.62
N GLN A 8 43.15 -23.34 13.73
CA GLN A 8 41.86 -22.77 13.35
C GLN A 8 40.87 -23.10 14.47
N SER A 9 40.56 -22.10 15.30
CA SER A 9 39.44 -22.15 16.24
C SER A 9 38.14 -22.02 15.45
N GLY A 10 37.37 -23.11 15.37
CA GLY A 10 36.00 -23.09 14.83
C GLY A 10 34.99 -22.61 15.87
N PHE A 11 33.83 -22.16 15.38
CA PHE A 11 32.69 -21.83 16.23
C PHE A 11 32.17 -23.06 16.98
N THR A 12 31.73 -22.86 18.21
CA THR A 12 31.09 -23.89 19.01
C THR A 12 29.59 -24.00 18.66
N MET A 13 29.01 -25.19 18.87
CA MET A 13 27.57 -25.37 18.70
C MET A 13 26.76 -24.46 19.64
N ILE A 14 27.27 -24.23 20.86
CA ILE A 14 26.58 -23.38 21.84
C ILE A 14 26.54 -21.90 21.40
N GLU A 15 27.60 -21.40 20.76
CA GLU A 15 27.60 -20.04 20.20
C GLU A 15 26.53 -19.87 19.13
N ILE A 16 26.40 -20.86 18.23
CA ILE A 16 25.35 -20.82 17.19
C ILE A 16 23.95 -20.92 17.82
N MET A 17 23.77 -21.74 18.87
CA MET A 17 22.48 -21.84 19.56
C MET A 17 22.04 -20.52 20.19
N VAL A 18 22.94 -19.83 20.90
CA VAL A 18 22.62 -18.53 21.53
C VAL A 18 22.29 -17.48 20.47
N VAL A 19 23.02 -17.45 19.35
CA VAL A 19 22.75 -16.52 18.24
C VAL A 19 21.37 -16.76 17.64
N VAL A 20 21.00 -18.03 17.38
CA VAL A 20 19.67 -18.36 16.81
C VAL A 20 18.55 -17.96 17.77
N VAL A 21 18.72 -18.16 19.07
CA VAL A 21 17.72 -17.73 20.09
C VAL A 21 17.54 -16.22 20.09
N ILE A 22 18.62 -15.44 20.03
CA ILE A 22 18.54 -13.97 19.99
C ILE A 22 17.84 -13.51 18.71
N VAL A 23 18.20 -14.05 17.55
CA VAL A 23 17.56 -13.71 16.27
C VAL A 23 16.07 -14.06 16.27
N ALA A 24 15.67 -15.18 16.88
CA ALA A 24 14.27 -15.55 17.00
C ALA A 24 13.44 -14.54 17.82
N ILE A 25 13.99 -14.06 18.95
CA ILE A 25 13.31 -13.05 19.79
C ILE A 25 13.16 -11.73 19.01
N LEU A 26 14.22 -11.29 18.33
CA LEU A 26 14.19 -10.06 17.54
C LEU A 26 13.17 -10.15 16.38
N ALA A 27 13.08 -11.30 15.72
CA ALA A 27 12.14 -11.51 14.63
C ALA A 27 10.68 -11.37 15.11
N VAL A 28 10.33 -11.93 16.27
CA VAL A 28 8.95 -11.85 16.82
C VAL A 28 8.53 -10.40 17.09
N ILE A 29 9.44 -9.55 17.55
CA ILE A 29 9.13 -8.13 17.82
C ILE A 29 9.09 -7.32 16.52
N ALA A 30 10.00 -7.59 15.59
CA ALA A 30 10.14 -6.79 14.37
C ALA A 30 9.10 -7.10 13.28
N LEU A 31 8.67 -8.35 13.15
CA LEU A 31 7.73 -8.78 12.10
C LEU A 31 6.37 -8.07 12.10
N PRO A 32 5.65 -7.90 13.22
CA PRO A 32 4.35 -7.21 13.18
C PRO A 32 4.49 -5.78 12.64
N THR A 33 5.40 -4.99 13.20
CA THR A 33 5.67 -3.62 12.74
C THR A 33 6.11 -3.56 11.28
N TYR A 34 6.86 -4.56 10.80
CA TYR A 34 7.24 -4.62 9.39
C TYR A 34 6.02 -4.83 8.48
N PHE A 35 5.10 -5.72 8.85
CA PHE A 35 3.87 -5.94 8.08
C PHE A 35 2.97 -4.70 8.07
N ASP A 36 2.89 -3.96 9.17
CA ASP A 36 2.11 -2.72 9.26
C ASP A 36 2.72 -1.60 8.41
N LEU A 37 4.05 -1.52 8.35
CA LEU A 37 4.74 -0.60 7.47
C LEU A 37 4.47 -0.92 5.99
N VAL A 38 4.53 -2.19 5.62
CA VAL A 38 4.26 -2.65 4.25
C VAL A 38 2.79 -2.42 3.87
N SER A 39 1.85 -2.71 4.77
CA SER A 39 0.42 -2.47 4.53
C SER A 39 0.11 -0.98 4.35
N SER A 40 0.67 -0.14 5.20
CA SER A 40 0.58 1.33 5.10
C SER A 40 1.20 1.85 3.81
N GLY A 41 2.30 1.24 3.35
CA GLY A 41 2.93 1.57 2.06
C GLY A 41 2.00 1.29 0.87
N TYR A 42 1.35 0.13 0.85
CA TYR A 42 0.36 -0.20 -0.18
C TYR A 42 -0.86 0.73 -0.11
N ALA A 43 -1.36 1.02 1.09
CA ALA A 43 -2.45 1.97 1.26
C ALA A 43 -2.06 3.38 0.77
N SER A 44 -0.83 3.83 1.02
CA SER A 44 -0.33 5.12 0.57
C SER A 44 -0.28 5.22 -0.97
N GLU A 45 0.02 4.13 -1.67
CA GLU A 45 -0.04 4.04 -3.14
C GLU A 45 -1.48 4.35 -3.61
N ALA A 46 -2.47 3.65 -3.05
CA ALA A 46 -3.88 3.88 -3.36
C ALA A 46 -4.34 5.31 -3.03
N ARG A 47 -4.01 5.82 -1.83
CA ARG A 47 -4.40 7.17 -1.37
C ARG A 47 -3.90 8.27 -2.30
N THR A 48 -2.69 8.10 -2.83
CA THR A 48 -2.10 9.05 -3.80
C THR A 48 -2.95 9.09 -5.08
N VAL A 49 -3.28 7.92 -5.64
CA VAL A 49 -4.13 7.84 -6.83
C VAL A 49 -5.53 8.38 -6.56
N MET A 50 -6.14 8.04 -5.43
CA MET A 50 -7.49 8.52 -5.06
C MET A 50 -7.55 10.05 -4.93
N SER A 51 -6.49 10.68 -4.41
CA SER A 51 -6.39 12.15 -4.36
C SER A 51 -6.34 12.75 -5.77
N ASN A 52 -5.58 12.13 -6.68
CA ASN A 52 -5.53 12.54 -8.08
C ASN A 52 -6.87 12.33 -8.79
N VAL A 53 -7.53 11.19 -8.55
CA VAL A 53 -8.88 10.89 -9.06
C VAL A 53 -9.89 11.93 -8.57
N SER A 54 -9.87 12.30 -7.29
CA SER A 54 -10.76 13.34 -6.73
C SER A 54 -10.58 14.68 -7.44
N ASN A 55 -9.33 15.13 -7.63
CA ASN A 55 -9.02 16.37 -8.32
C ASN A 55 -9.42 16.30 -9.81
N ALA A 56 -9.07 15.22 -10.50
CA ALA A 56 -9.44 15.00 -11.89
C ALA A 56 -10.97 14.94 -12.08
N SER A 57 -11.70 14.36 -11.13
CA SER A 57 -13.16 14.31 -11.14
C SER A 57 -13.78 15.69 -11.02
N LYS A 58 -13.23 16.56 -10.17
CA LYS A 58 -13.67 17.97 -10.08
C LYS A 58 -13.43 18.73 -11.38
N MET A 59 -12.27 18.52 -12.01
CA MET A 59 -11.97 19.13 -13.30
C MET A 59 -12.90 18.60 -14.41
N TYR A 60 -13.19 17.30 -14.40
CA TYR A 60 -14.11 16.68 -15.35
C TYR A 60 -15.52 17.25 -15.21
N TYR A 61 -16.02 17.38 -13.96
CA TYR A 61 -17.31 17.99 -13.68
C TYR A 61 -17.38 19.46 -14.15
N GLN A 62 -16.31 20.24 -13.94
CA GLN A 62 -16.27 21.63 -14.42
C GLN A 62 -16.38 21.76 -15.94
N GLU A 63 -15.92 20.75 -16.70
CA GLU A 63 -15.96 20.76 -18.16
C GLU A 63 -17.22 20.12 -18.74
N LYS A 64 -17.76 19.09 -18.09
CA LYS A 64 -18.86 18.27 -18.61
C LYS A 64 -20.19 18.50 -17.90
N GLY A 65 -20.17 19.04 -16.69
CA GLY A 65 -21.35 19.21 -15.83
C GLY A 65 -21.87 17.90 -15.22
N GLU A 66 -21.14 16.79 -15.38
CA GLU A 66 -21.47 15.48 -14.83
C GLU A 66 -20.24 14.88 -14.13
N TRP A 67 -20.47 14.11 -13.07
CA TRP A 67 -19.41 13.43 -12.34
C TRP A 67 -19.00 12.16 -13.08
N PRO A 68 -17.70 11.82 -13.14
CA PRO A 68 -17.26 10.57 -13.71
C PRO A 68 -17.69 9.39 -12.83
N SER A 69 -18.04 8.28 -13.46
CA SER A 69 -18.37 7.01 -12.79
C SER A 69 -17.20 6.03 -12.78
N GLU A 70 -16.21 6.23 -13.66
CA GLU A 70 -15.10 5.31 -13.86
C GLU A 70 -13.78 6.05 -14.04
N ILE A 71 -12.68 5.46 -13.57
CA ILE A 71 -11.34 6.02 -13.72
C ILE A 71 -10.92 6.17 -15.20
N ASP A 72 -11.37 5.25 -16.05
CA ASP A 72 -11.09 5.26 -17.49
C ASP A 72 -11.66 6.49 -18.20
N GLN A 73 -12.76 7.07 -17.69
CA GLN A 73 -13.33 8.29 -18.25
C GLN A 73 -12.40 9.49 -18.02
N LEU A 74 -11.73 9.52 -16.87
CA LEU A 74 -10.75 10.55 -16.53
C LEU A 74 -9.47 10.43 -17.37
N GLU A 75 -9.01 9.20 -17.63
CA GLU A 75 -7.86 8.94 -18.51
C GLU A 75 -8.16 9.35 -19.96
N ARG A 76 -9.34 8.97 -20.49
CA ARG A 76 -9.77 9.35 -21.85
C ARG A 76 -9.96 10.87 -22.01
N ALA A 77 -10.35 11.56 -20.95
CA ALA A 77 -10.44 13.02 -20.92
C ALA A 77 -9.07 13.71 -20.75
N GLY A 78 -7.98 12.95 -20.62
CA GLY A 78 -6.63 13.47 -20.43
C GLY A 78 -6.43 14.17 -19.08
N LYS A 79 -7.25 13.85 -18.07
CA LYS A 79 -7.24 14.49 -16.74
C LYS A 79 -6.47 13.68 -15.70
N LEU A 80 -6.22 12.40 -16.00
CA LEU A 80 -5.56 11.47 -15.12
C LEU A 80 -4.70 10.53 -15.95
N ASP A 81 -3.55 10.13 -15.42
CA ASP A 81 -2.76 9.02 -15.94
C ASP A 81 -2.37 8.16 -14.75
N VAL A 82 -2.84 6.91 -14.74
CA VAL A 82 -2.51 5.95 -13.68
C VAL A 82 -1.57 4.91 -14.26
N GLU A 83 -0.43 4.73 -13.58
CA GLU A 83 0.54 3.71 -13.95
C GLU A 83 -0.14 2.33 -14.06
N ARG A 84 0.27 1.57 -15.09
CA ARG A 84 -0.27 0.22 -15.33
C ARG A 84 -0.07 -0.71 -14.12
N SER A 85 1.07 -0.59 -13.44
CA SER A 85 1.38 -1.31 -12.19
C SER A 85 0.31 -1.08 -11.13
N THR A 86 -0.09 0.17 -10.91
CA THR A 86 -1.13 0.50 -9.93
C THR A 86 -2.51 0.01 -10.37
N LYS A 87 -2.85 0.12 -11.66
CA LYS A 87 -4.10 -0.43 -12.21
C LYS A 87 -4.20 -1.96 -12.10
N LEU A 88 -3.06 -2.66 -12.14
CA LEU A 88 -3.04 -4.10 -11.92
C LEU A 88 -3.30 -4.45 -10.46
N LYS A 89 -2.74 -3.68 -9.51
CA LYS A 89 -2.88 -3.92 -8.07
C LYS A 89 -4.18 -3.41 -7.46
N TRP A 90 -4.80 -2.38 -8.04
CA TRP A 90 -5.93 -1.66 -7.46
C TRP A 90 -7.03 -1.42 -8.49
N SER A 91 -8.25 -1.75 -8.10
CA SER A 91 -9.48 -1.36 -8.77
C SER A 91 -10.07 -0.13 -8.06
N PHE A 92 -10.47 0.88 -8.81
CA PHE A 92 -11.03 2.13 -8.28
C PHE A 92 -12.48 2.31 -8.72
N ASP A 93 -13.36 2.49 -7.74
CA ASP A 93 -14.77 2.83 -7.93
C ASP A 93 -15.02 4.29 -7.51
N ILE A 94 -15.76 5.04 -8.33
CA ILE A 94 -16.01 6.46 -8.14
C ILE A 94 -17.51 6.67 -7.93
N ALA A 95 -17.88 7.10 -6.72
CA ALA A 95 -19.25 7.46 -6.36
C ALA A 95 -19.27 8.89 -5.82
N LEU A 96 -19.05 9.87 -6.73
CA LEU A 96 -19.04 11.30 -6.41
C LEU A 96 -20.32 12.00 -6.89
N SER A 97 -20.71 13.05 -6.18
CA SER A 97 -21.89 13.86 -6.43
C SER A 97 -21.69 15.30 -5.93
N ASP A 98 -22.64 16.17 -6.23
CA ASP A 98 -22.63 17.56 -5.73
C ASP A 98 -22.77 17.65 -4.20
N GLN A 99 -23.29 16.60 -3.56
CA GLN A 99 -23.44 16.48 -2.12
C GLN A 99 -22.32 15.67 -1.47
N GLY A 100 -21.17 15.52 -2.15
CA GLY A 100 -20.05 14.72 -1.68
C GLY A 100 -20.06 13.30 -2.25
N GLY A 101 -19.55 12.33 -1.49
CA GLY A 101 -19.44 10.96 -1.95
C GLY A 101 -18.12 10.29 -1.59
N ARG A 102 -17.81 9.19 -2.26
CA ARG A 102 -16.63 8.38 -1.94
C ARG A 102 -15.91 7.85 -3.17
N ILE A 103 -14.61 7.68 -3.03
CA ILE A 103 -13.79 6.88 -3.96
C ILE A 103 -13.37 5.64 -3.18
N THR A 104 -13.50 4.47 -3.77
CA THR A 104 -13.14 3.19 -3.15
C THR A 104 -12.03 2.53 -3.96
N ALA A 105 -10.92 2.21 -3.33
CA ALA A 105 -9.86 1.41 -3.93
C ALA A 105 -9.88 0.00 -3.32
N THR A 106 -9.94 -1.04 -4.16
CA THR A 106 -9.92 -2.44 -3.74
C THR A 106 -8.70 -3.14 -4.34
N SER A 107 -7.90 -3.80 -3.50
CA SER A 107 -6.71 -4.52 -3.97
C SER A 107 -7.09 -5.79 -4.73
N THR A 108 -6.29 -6.12 -5.73
CA THR A 108 -6.42 -7.32 -6.56
C THR A 108 -5.43 -8.41 -6.11
N GLU A 109 -5.49 -9.57 -6.76
CA GLU A 109 -4.54 -10.68 -6.58
C GLU A 109 -3.09 -10.30 -6.95
N GLU A 110 -2.88 -9.27 -7.77
CA GLU A 110 -1.54 -8.81 -8.19
C GLU A 110 -0.82 -8.00 -7.09
N MET A 111 -1.55 -7.52 -6.08
CA MET A 111 -0.94 -6.81 -4.95
C MET A 111 -0.31 -7.82 -4.00
N SER A 112 1.00 -7.70 -3.72
CA SER A 112 1.69 -8.64 -2.83
C SER A 112 1.17 -8.64 -1.38
N GLY A 113 0.45 -7.60 -0.96
CA GLY A 113 -0.28 -7.54 0.32
C GLY A 113 -1.61 -8.31 0.35
N GLY A 114 -1.99 -8.96 -0.75
CA GLY A 114 -3.21 -9.76 -0.90
C GLY A 114 -4.41 -9.00 -1.46
N ALA A 115 -5.35 -9.74 -2.07
CA ALA A 115 -6.58 -9.19 -2.63
C ALA A 115 -7.62 -8.80 -1.55
N GLY A 116 -8.58 -7.95 -1.93
CA GLY A 116 -9.75 -7.62 -1.12
C GLY A 116 -9.51 -6.60 0.00
N LYS A 117 -8.35 -5.95 0.04
CA LYS A 117 -8.08 -4.82 0.94
C LYS A 117 -8.75 -3.57 0.39
N VAL A 118 -9.46 -2.84 1.24
CA VAL A 118 -10.28 -1.69 0.82
C VAL A 118 -9.77 -0.41 1.45
N VAL A 119 -9.47 0.59 0.63
CA VAL A 119 -9.20 1.97 1.07
C VAL A 119 -10.35 2.85 0.59
N VAL A 120 -10.92 3.64 1.48
CA VAL A 120 -12.03 4.55 1.17
C VAL A 120 -11.55 5.98 1.36
N TYR A 121 -11.84 6.82 0.38
CA TYR A 121 -11.69 8.27 0.47
C TYR A 121 -13.08 8.88 0.52
N ASP A 122 -13.36 9.58 1.60
CA ASP A 122 -14.58 10.34 1.80
C ASP A 122 -14.37 11.77 1.28
N ALA A 123 -15.12 12.14 0.25
CA ALA A 123 -14.99 13.44 -0.41
C ALA A 123 -15.64 14.58 0.38
N ASP A 124 -16.55 14.28 1.32
CA ASP A 124 -17.24 15.26 2.14
C ASP A 124 -16.30 15.88 3.18
N ASN A 125 -15.47 15.05 3.80
CA ASN A 125 -14.55 15.47 4.86
C ASN A 125 -13.07 15.33 4.49
N GLY A 126 -12.77 14.77 3.32
CA GLY A 126 -11.40 14.57 2.82
C GLY A 126 -10.58 13.53 3.59
N ARG A 127 -11.23 12.63 4.34
CA ARG A 127 -10.57 11.61 5.16
C ARG A 127 -10.43 10.29 4.41
N PHE A 128 -9.38 9.57 4.76
CA PHE A 128 -9.16 8.19 4.34
C PHE A 128 -9.47 7.21 5.48
N SER A 129 -10.15 6.11 5.16
CA SER A 129 -10.47 5.02 6.08
C SER A 129 -10.24 3.65 5.41
N GLY A 130 -10.28 2.59 6.22
CA GLY A 130 -10.00 1.23 5.77
C GLY A 130 -8.52 0.86 5.83
N TYR A 131 -8.08 0.02 4.89
CA TYR A 131 -6.78 -0.62 4.89
C TYR A 131 -5.61 0.36 5.07
N GLY A 132 -4.75 0.07 6.05
CA GLY A 132 -3.59 0.90 6.39
C GLY A 132 -3.96 2.25 7.03
N SER A 133 -5.21 2.44 7.46
CA SER A 133 -5.58 3.53 8.37
C SER A 133 -5.38 3.07 9.82
N PRO A 134 -4.91 3.95 10.71
CA PRO A 134 -4.73 3.63 12.13
C PRO A 134 -6.06 3.37 12.88
N GLU A 135 -7.21 3.49 12.20
CA GLU A 135 -8.53 3.15 12.73
C GLU A 135 -8.87 1.64 12.58
N GLU A 136 -8.01 0.84 11.94
CA GLU A 136 -8.16 -0.63 11.79
C GLU A 136 -7.37 -1.47 12.81
N GLU A 137 -6.56 -0.85 13.68
CA GLU A 137 -5.81 -1.52 14.78
C GLU A 137 -6.50 -1.34 16.15
#